data_AF-A0A378QNA7-F1
#
_entry.id   AF-A0A378QNA7-F1
#
_cell.length_a   1.000
_cell.length_b   1.000
_cell.length_c   1.000
_cell.angle_alpha   90.00
_cell.angle_beta   90.00
_cell.angle_gamma   90.00
#
_symmetry.space_group_name_H-M   'P 1'
#
loop_
_entity.id
_entity.type
_entity.pdbx_description
1 polymer ?
#
loop_
_entity_poly.entity_id
_entity_poly.type
_entity_poly.pdbx_seq_one_letter_code
_entity_poly.pdbx_strand_id
1 'polypeptide(L)'
;MALHHTIRKLRELHQLTQEDMAERATLSKNGYANIERGESVPSIDSLEKIAHVFGMKIEELMMWGDNDCHISVLNGYISHYAQNNYYENINSAELKSKIDLLEQQISHEKELNAQKDEIIFSLKEEIRLLSKPRFLWIFKNLNPNTYKGLFLVWKEIY
;
A
#
# COMPACT_ATOMS: atom_id res chain seq x y z
N MET A 1 -11.34 -14.77 13.88
CA MET A 1 -11.58 -15.27 15.26
C MET A 1 -10.75 -14.46 16.25
N ALA A 2 -11.15 -14.28 17.51
CA ALA A 2 -10.35 -13.52 18.49
C ALA A 2 -9.32 -14.41 19.21
N LEU A 3 -8.17 -13.86 19.63
CA LEU A 3 -7.05 -14.62 20.23
C LEU A 3 -7.44 -15.45 21.46
N HIS A 4 -8.27 -14.90 22.34
CA HIS A 4 -8.72 -15.63 23.53
C HIS A 4 -9.47 -16.94 23.18
N HIS A 5 -10.21 -16.94 22.07
CA HIS A 5 -10.89 -18.12 21.57
C HIS A 5 -9.91 -19.13 20.94
N THR A 6 -8.85 -18.65 20.28
CA THR A 6 -7.74 -19.48 19.80
C THR A 6 -7.03 -20.18 20.96
N ILE A 7 -6.68 -19.44 22.02
CA ILE A 7 -6.03 -19.97 23.23
C ILE A 7 -6.91 -21.05 23.88
N ARG A 8 -8.22 -20.78 24.03
CA ARG A 8 -9.18 -21.74 24.58
C ARG A 8 -9.27 -23.01 23.73
N LYS A 9 -9.38 -22.88 22.41
CA LYS A 9 -9.45 -24.02 21.49
C LYS A 9 -8.19 -24.90 21.56
N LEU A 10 -7.02 -24.27 21.59
CA LEU A 10 -5.76 -24.99 21.76
C LEU A 10 -5.72 -25.73 23.09
N ARG A 11 -6.11 -25.08 24.20
CA ARG A 11 -6.19 -25.74 25.51
C ARG A 11 -7.10 -26.97 25.47
N GLU A 12 -8.29 -26.84 24.89
CA GLU A 12 -9.28 -27.92 24.77
C GLU A 12 -8.77 -29.06 23.87
N LEU A 13 -8.08 -28.76 22.76
CA LEU A 13 -7.45 -29.73 21.87
C LEU A 13 -6.37 -30.56 22.60
N HIS A 14 -5.61 -29.91 23.47
CA HIS A 14 -4.59 -30.53 24.32
C HIS A 14 -5.17 -31.20 25.58
N GLN A 15 -6.50 -31.21 25.76
CA GLN A 15 -7.21 -31.81 26.89
C GLN A 15 -6.75 -31.28 28.26
N LEU A 16 -6.34 -30.01 28.31
CA LEU A 16 -5.89 -29.36 29.54
C LEU A 16 -7.05 -28.66 30.24
N THR A 17 -7.12 -28.77 31.56
CA THR A 17 -8.00 -27.91 32.36
C THR A 17 -7.46 -26.48 32.40
N GLN A 18 -8.29 -25.51 32.82
CA GLN A 18 -7.81 -24.14 33.02
C GLN A 18 -6.75 -24.09 34.13
N GLU A 19 -6.86 -24.93 35.16
CA GLU A 19 -5.83 -25.09 36.19
C GLU A 19 -4.52 -25.60 35.61
N ASP A 20 -4.56 -26.71 34.85
CA ASP A 20 -3.34 -27.30 34.26
C ASP A 20 -2.62 -26.32 33.36
N MET A 21 -3.38 -25.57 32.57
CA MET A 21 -2.83 -24.61 31.63
C MET A 21 -2.23 -23.40 32.34
N ALA A 22 -2.89 -22.88 33.38
CA ALA A 22 -2.36 -21.80 34.20
C ALA A 22 -1.05 -22.21 34.90
N GLU A 23 -1.00 -23.41 35.46
CA GLU A 23 0.19 -23.96 36.11
C GLU A 23 1.36 -24.10 35.12
N ARG A 24 1.12 -24.73 33.96
CA ARG A 24 2.14 -24.92 32.91
C ARG A 24 2.64 -23.60 32.33
N ALA A 25 1.77 -22.61 32.17
CA ALA A 25 2.15 -21.28 31.70
C ALA A 25 2.74 -20.39 32.81
N THR A 26 2.87 -20.87 34.06
CA THR A 26 3.31 -20.04 35.21
C THR A 26 2.47 -18.77 35.38
N LEU A 27 1.16 -18.89 35.19
CA LEU A 27 0.17 -17.82 35.35
C LEU A 27 -0.75 -18.13 36.53
N SER A 28 -1.37 -17.09 37.10
CA SER A 28 -2.42 -17.32 38.09
C SER A 28 -3.66 -17.90 37.40
N LYS A 29 -4.37 -18.80 38.08
CA LYS A 29 -5.62 -19.40 37.58
C LYS A 29 -6.62 -18.32 37.14
N ASN A 30 -6.80 -17.28 37.95
CA ASN A 30 -7.70 -16.18 37.64
C ASN A 30 -7.20 -15.35 36.44
N GLY A 31 -5.90 -15.06 36.37
CA GLY A 31 -5.32 -14.34 35.24
C GLY A 31 -5.52 -15.07 33.92
N TYR A 32 -5.24 -16.38 33.90
CA TYR A 32 -5.46 -17.21 32.72
C TYR A 32 -6.94 -17.30 32.33
N ALA A 33 -7.84 -17.49 33.30
CA ALA A 33 -9.27 -17.57 33.03
C ALA A 33 -9.84 -16.24 32.47
N ASN A 34 -9.35 -15.09 32.93
CA ASN A 34 -9.74 -13.78 32.40
C ASN A 34 -9.27 -13.60 30.94
N ILE A 35 -8.09 -14.14 30.60
CA ILE A 35 -7.58 -14.14 29.21
C ILE A 35 -8.51 -14.95 28.31
N GLU A 36 -8.90 -16.17 28.68
CA GLU A 36 -9.79 -16.99 27.84
C GLU A 36 -11.19 -16.38 27.62
N ARG A 37 -11.70 -15.64 28.61
CA ARG A 37 -12.97 -14.91 28.51
C ARG A 37 -12.87 -13.61 27.72
N GLY A 38 -11.66 -13.15 27.39
CA GLY A 38 -11.43 -11.88 26.71
C GLY A 38 -11.59 -10.65 27.63
N GLU A 39 -11.65 -10.85 28.94
CA GLU A 39 -11.74 -9.78 29.95
C GLU A 39 -10.38 -9.11 30.20
N SER A 40 -9.28 -9.80 29.86
CA SER A 40 -7.92 -9.30 29.97
C SER A 40 -7.15 -9.59 28.69
N VAL A 41 -6.44 -8.59 28.19
CA VAL A 41 -5.48 -8.76 27.10
C VAL A 41 -4.19 -9.32 27.73
N PRO A 42 -3.70 -10.51 27.34
CA PRO A 42 -2.46 -11.06 27.87
C PRO A 42 -1.28 -10.15 27.51
N SER A 43 -0.22 -10.06 28.33
CA SER A 43 1.02 -9.38 27.93
C SER A 43 1.83 -10.22 26.94
N ILE A 44 2.86 -9.64 26.31
CA ILE A 44 3.83 -10.40 25.48
C ILE A 44 4.44 -11.56 26.27
N ASP A 45 4.92 -11.34 27.50
CA ASP A 45 5.44 -12.40 28.36
C ASP A 45 4.40 -13.50 28.63
N SER A 46 3.14 -13.12 28.84
CA SER A 46 2.06 -14.09 29.08
C SER A 46 1.77 -14.91 27.82
N LEU A 47 1.79 -14.28 26.65
CA LEU A 47 1.67 -14.96 25.37
C LEU A 47 2.83 -15.91 25.11
N GLU A 48 4.06 -15.50 25.40
CA GLU A 48 5.26 -16.34 25.24
C GLU A 48 5.14 -17.60 26.09
N LYS A 49 4.75 -17.42 27.36
CA LYS A 49 4.49 -18.53 28.28
C LYS A 49 3.40 -19.46 27.77
N ILE A 50 2.29 -18.93 27.24
CA ILE A 50 1.20 -19.72 26.68
C ILE A 50 1.66 -20.48 25.43
N ALA A 51 2.35 -19.81 24.50
CA ALA A 51 2.88 -20.42 23.29
C ALA A 51 3.88 -21.55 23.60
N HIS A 52 4.71 -21.34 24.63
CA HIS A 52 5.68 -22.33 25.09
C HIS A 52 5.02 -23.62 25.60
N VAL A 53 3.87 -23.55 26.28
CA VAL A 53 3.13 -24.77 26.70
C VAL A 53 2.71 -25.62 25.50
N PHE A 54 2.42 -25.00 24.36
CA PHE A 54 2.06 -25.70 23.13
C PHE A 54 3.27 -26.01 22.23
N GLY A 55 4.48 -25.61 22.62
CA GLY A 55 5.70 -25.82 21.84
C GLY A 55 5.74 -25.03 20.52
N MET A 56 5.05 -23.88 20.47
CA MET A 56 4.96 -23.02 19.28
C MET A 56 5.52 -21.64 19.55
N LYS A 57 5.79 -20.89 18.48
CA LYS A 57 6.17 -19.48 18.60
C LYS A 57 4.95 -18.58 18.79
N ILE A 58 5.16 -17.35 19.26
CA ILE A 58 4.09 -16.37 19.46
C ILE A 58 3.39 -16.06 18.13
N GLU A 59 4.15 -15.96 17.04
CA GLU A 59 3.61 -15.71 15.70
C GLU A 59 2.70 -16.85 15.26
N GLU A 60 3.09 -18.10 15.53
CA GLU A 60 2.30 -19.29 15.21
C GLU A 60 1.01 -19.32 16.03
N LEU A 61 1.07 -18.98 17.32
CA LEU A 61 -0.11 -18.85 18.19
C LEU A 61 -1.06 -17.75 17.70
N MET A 62 -0.51 -16.60 17.28
CA MET A 62 -1.29 -15.46 16.77
C MET A 62 -1.90 -15.74 15.40
N MET A 63 -1.26 -16.57 14.58
CA MET A 63 -1.73 -16.98 13.27
C MET A 63 -2.60 -18.25 13.32
N TRP A 64 -2.84 -18.79 14.52
CA TRP A 64 -3.61 -20.02 14.68
C TRP A 64 -5.11 -19.75 14.52
N GLY A 65 -5.64 -20.13 13.35
CA GLY A 65 -7.01 -19.87 12.92
C GLY A 65 -7.12 -18.65 11.98
N ASP A 66 -8.21 -18.58 11.20
CA ASP A 66 -8.39 -17.68 10.06
C ASP A 66 -7.76 -16.28 10.20
N ASN A 67 -7.15 -15.83 9.09
CA ASN A 67 -6.33 -14.61 8.91
C ASN A 67 -6.88 -13.31 9.49
N ASP A 68 -8.18 -13.24 9.82
CA ASP A 68 -8.84 -12.10 10.47
C ASP A 68 -8.44 -11.90 11.94
N CYS A 69 -7.87 -12.91 12.60
CA CYS A 69 -7.39 -12.77 13.99
C CYS A 69 -6.21 -11.80 14.10
N HIS A 70 -5.40 -11.67 13.05
CA HIS A 70 -4.16 -10.91 13.04
C HIS A 70 -4.40 -9.42 13.32
N ILE A 71 -5.43 -8.82 12.70
CA ILE A 71 -5.70 -7.38 12.79
C ILE A 71 -6.26 -6.99 14.16
N SER A 72 -7.19 -7.79 14.71
CA SER A 72 -7.82 -7.47 15.99
C SER A 72 -6.86 -7.58 17.18
N VAL A 73 -5.92 -8.53 17.11
CA VAL A 73 -4.94 -8.78 18.17
C VAL A 73 -3.90 -7.68 18.18
N LEU A 74 -3.33 -7.35 17.01
CA LEU A 74 -2.42 -6.21 16.86
C LEU A 74 -3.07 -4.90 17.33
N ASN A 75 -4.33 -4.63 16.95
CA ASN A 75 -5.03 -3.42 17.39
C ASN A 75 -5.27 -3.39 18.91
N GLY A 76 -5.59 -4.52 19.54
CA GLY A 76 -5.75 -4.61 20.99
C GLY A 76 -4.44 -4.37 21.76
N TYR A 77 -3.34 -4.95 21.28
CA TYR A 77 -2.00 -4.69 21.81
C TYR A 77 -1.59 -3.22 21.64
N ILE A 78 -1.72 -2.69 20.43
CA ILE A 78 -1.37 -1.30 20.11
C ILE A 78 -2.20 -0.34 20.98
N SER A 79 -3.50 -0.57 21.16
CA SER A 79 -4.36 0.27 21.98
C SER A 79 -3.98 0.26 23.47
N HIS A 80 -3.56 -0.90 24.01
CA HIS A 80 -3.18 -1.01 25.42
C HIS A 80 -1.78 -0.43 25.71
N TYR A 81 -0.83 -0.53 24.78
CA TYR A 81 0.48 0.11 24.89
C TYR A 81 0.45 1.60 24.52
N ALA A 82 -0.46 2.06 23.66
CA ALA A 82 -0.65 3.47 23.33
C ALA A 82 -1.11 4.32 24.53
N GLN A 83 -1.78 3.72 25.51
CA GLN A 83 -2.13 4.38 26.78
C GLN A 83 -0.89 4.66 27.66
N ASN A 84 0.23 3.96 27.44
CA ASN A 84 1.49 4.13 28.18
C ASN A 84 2.58 4.70 27.26
N ASN A 85 2.47 6.00 26.93
CA ASN A 85 3.51 6.91 26.43
C ASN A 85 4.90 6.30 26.11
N TYR A 86 5.08 5.72 24.92
CA TYR A 86 6.41 5.60 24.30
C TYR A 86 6.44 5.56 22.76
N TYR A 87 5.29 5.42 22.06
CA TYR A 87 5.26 5.37 20.59
C TYR A 87 4.29 6.36 19.92
N GLU A 88 3.78 7.38 20.61
CA GLU A 88 3.14 8.53 19.94
C GLU A 88 4.16 9.44 19.20
N ASN A 89 5.46 9.16 19.34
CA ASN A 89 6.54 9.92 18.70
C ASN A 89 7.10 9.26 17.43
N ILE A 90 6.37 8.37 16.75
CA ILE A 90 6.61 8.20 15.30
C ILE A 90 5.83 9.32 14.61
N ASN A 91 6.43 10.51 14.66
CA ASN A 91 6.12 11.75 13.95
C ASN A 91 4.89 11.72 13.02
N SER A 92 3.69 11.54 13.57
CA SER A 92 2.45 11.52 12.78
C SER A 92 2.24 12.87 12.09
N ALA A 93 2.69 13.95 12.72
CA ALA A 93 2.70 15.30 12.17
C ALA A 93 3.71 15.47 11.01
N GLU A 94 4.93 14.93 11.12
CA GLU A 94 5.93 15.01 10.03
C GLU A 94 5.51 14.14 8.84
N LEU A 95 4.96 12.94 9.11
CA LEU A 95 4.44 12.06 8.09
C LEU A 95 3.26 12.69 7.36
N LYS A 96 2.34 13.33 8.10
CA LYS A 96 1.22 14.08 7.54
C LYS A 96 1.71 15.27 6.71
N SER A 97 2.67 16.05 7.21
CA SER A 97 3.27 17.15 6.45
C SER A 97 3.96 16.67 5.18
N LYS A 98 4.57 15.48 5.19
CA LYS A 98 5.20 14.88 4.01
C LYS A 98 4.17 14.37 3.01
N ILE A 99 3.04 13.84 3.47
CA ILE A 99 1.91 13.46 2.61
C ILE A 99 1.35 14.70 1.92
N ASP A 100 1.07 15.77 2.68
CA ASP A 100 0.56 17.03 2.13
C ASP A 100 1.52 17.61 1.06
N LEU A 101 2.84 17.55 1.31
CA LEU A 101 3.85 18.00 0.37
C LEU A 101 3.87 17.14 -0.91
N LEU A 102 3.80 15.81 -0.78
CA LEU A 102 3.77 14.89 -1.92
C LEU A 102 2.51 15.08 -2.76
N GLU A 103 1.37 15.33 -2.12
CA GLU A 103 0.11 15.63 -2.81
C GLU A 103 0.21 16.92 -3.63
N GLN A 104 0.83 17.97 -3.06
CA GLN A 104 1.11 19.22 -3.79
C GLN A 104 2.04 18.98 -4.99
N GLN A 105 3.11 18.19 -4.83
CA GLN A 105 4.02 17.86 -5.93
C GLN A 105 3.30 17.12 -7.06
N ILE A 106 2.47 16.12 -6.74
CA ILE A 106 1.68 15.39 -7.74
C ILE A 106 0.70 16.32 -8.46
N SER A 107 0.04 17.23 -7.73
CA SER A 107 -0.87 18.21 -8.33
C SER A 107 -0.13 19.11 -9.32
N HIS A 108 1.03 19.62 -8.94
CA HIS A 108 1.85 20.46 -9.80
C HIS A 108 2.39 19.71 -11.02
N GLU A 109 2.85 18.46 -10.86
CA GLU A 109 3.32 17.64 -11.98
C GLU A 109 2.21 17.33 -13.00
N LYS A 110 0.98 17.11 -12.53
CA LYS A 110 -0.19 16.94 -13.41
C LYS A 110 -0.49 18.19 -14.22
N GLU A 111 -0.43 19.36 -13.60
CA GLU A 111 -0.62 20.63 -14.29
C GLU A 111 0.46 20.85 -15.36
N LEU A 112 1.73 20.58 -15.01
CA LEU A 112 2.84 20.70 -15.95
C LEU A 112 2.69 19.74 -17.15
N ASN A 113 2.22 18.52 -16.91
CA ASN A 113 1.94 17.57 -17.99
C ASN A 113 0.80 18.04 -18.89
N ALA A 114 -0.28 18.59 -18.32
CA ALA A 114 -1.37 19.17 -19.12
C ALA A 114 -0.86 20.33 -20.00
N GLN A 115 -0.03 21.23 -19.46
CA GLN A 115 0.60 22.31 -20.23
C GLN A 115 1.50 21.75 -21.36
N LYS A 116 2.29 20.71 -21.08
CA LYS A 116 3.12 20.05 -22.10
C LYS A 116 2.27 19.44 -23.21
N ASP A 117 1.15 18.81 -22.87
CA ASP A 117 0.23 18.24 -23.86
C ASP A 117 -0.41 19.31 -24.75
N GLU A 118 -0.77 20.47 -24.19
CA GLU A 118 -1.25 21.62 -24.97
C GLU A 118 -0.17 22.17 -25.92
N ILE A 119 1.08 22.28 -25.45
CA ILE A 119 2.21 22.69 -26.28
C ILE A 119 2.45 21.66 -27.39
N ILE A 120 2.47 20.37 -27.07
CA ILE A 120 2.61 19.30 -28.05
C ILE A 120 1.48 19.36 -29.09
N PHE A 121 0.26 19.65 -28.67
CA PHE A 121 -0.88 19.82 -29.57
C PHE A 121 -0.68 21.02 -30.51
N SER A 122 -0.31 22.19 -29.98
CA SER A 122 -0.08 23.39 -30.81
C SER A 122 1.07 23.21 -31.80
N LEU A 123 2.18 22.60 -31.38
CA LEU A 123 3.32 22.29 -32.26
C LEU A 123 2.94 21.27 -33.34
N LYS A 124 2.14 20.25 -33.00
CA LYS A 124 1.61 19.29 -33.99
C LYS A 124 0.72 19.99 -35.03
N GLU A 125 -0.13 20.91 -34.60
CA GLU A 125 -0.96 21.71 -35.51
C GLU A 125 -0.11 22.64 -36.40
N GLU A 126 0.93 23.26 -35.85
CA GLU A 126 1.85 24.08 -36.63
C GLU A 126 2.58 23.25 -37.70
N ILE A 127 3.11 22.08 -37.33
CA ILE A 127 3.71 21.13 -38.27
C ILE A 127 2.70 20.72 -39.33
N ARG A 128 1.44 20.44 -38.96
CA ARG A 128 0.38 20.10 -39.92
C ARG A 128 0.13 21.23 -40.93
N LEU A 129 0.14 22.49 -40.48
CA LEU A 129 -0.05 23.66 -41.33
C LEU A 129 1.14 23.93 -42.24
N LEU A 130 2.37 23.75 -41.74
CA LEU A 130 3.61 23.90 -42.53
C LEU A 130 3.87 22.71 -43.47
N SER A 131 3.38 21.53 -43.11
CA SER A 131 3.39 20.32 -43.94
C SER A 131 2.37 20.37 -45.08
N LYS A 132 1.35 21.26 -45.02
CA LYS A 132 0.55 21.56 -46.22
C LYS A 132 1.52 22.02 -47.30
N PRO A 133 1.58 21.34 -48.46
CA PRO A 133 2.63 21.57 -49.41
C PRO A 133 2.54 22.99 -49.94
N ARG A 134 3.39 23.87 -49.40
CA ARG A 134 3.79 25.14 -50.00
C ARG A 134 4.24 24.92 -51.45
N PHE A 135 4.70 23.70 -51.74
CA PHE A 135 4.89 23.14 -53.07
C PHE A 135 3.66 23.26 -53.98
N LEU A 136 2.44 22.91 -53.57
CA LEU A 136 1.25 23.03 -54.46
C LEU A 136 0.96 24.48 -54.86
N TRP A 137 1.22 25.44 -53.97
CA TRP A 137 1.07 26.86 -54.28
C TRP A 137 2.18 27.37 -55.22
N ILE A 138 3.42 26.95 -54.98
CA ILE A 138 4.52 27.23 -55.89
C ILE A 138 4.20 26.65 -57.28
N PHE A 139 3.70 25.41 -57.37
CA PHE A 139 3.35 24.72 -58.62
C PHE A 139 2.20 25.36 -59.42
N LYS A 140 1.26 26.04 -58.75
CA LYS A 140 0.13 26.70 -59.42
C LYS A 140 0.51 27.97 -60.18
N ASN A 141 1.68 28.57 -59.87
CA ASN A 141 2.06 29.90 -60.35
C ASN A 141 3.28 29.94 -61.29
N LEU A 142 3.95 28.82 -61.60
CA LEU A 142 4.94 28.78 -62.69
C LEU A 142 4.42 28.03 -63.92
N ASN A 143 5.15 28.20 -65.02
CA ASN A 143 4.85 27.66 -66.33
C ASN A 143 4.75 26.11 -66.28
N PRO A 144 3.71 25.49 -66.87
CA PRO A 144 3.51 24.03 -66.88
C PRO A 144 4.72 23.22 -67.37
N ASN A 145 5.55 23.81 -68.23
CA ASN A 145 6.75 23.14 -68.75
C ASN A 145 7.91 23.06 -67.75
N THR A 146 7.91 23.88 -66.69
CA THR A 146 9.00 23.96 -65.71
C THR A 146 8.93 22.84 -64.66
N TYR A 147 7.77 22.23 -64.44
CA TYR A 147 7.57 21.27 -63.36
C TYR A 147 7.58 19.81 -63.76
N LYS A 148 7.49 19.49 -65.06
CA LYS A 148 7.65 18.11 -65.55
C LYS A 148 9.00 17.51 -65.13
N GLY A 149 10.06 18.31 -65.13
CA GLY A 149 11.38 17.88 -64.66
C GLY A 149 11.48 17.74 -63.14
N LEU A 150 10.89 18.68 -62.39
CA LEU A 150 10.94 18.69 -60.92
C LEU A 150 10.08 17.58 -60.28
N PHE A 151 8.97 17.19 -60.91
CA PHE A 151 8.10 16.11 -60.43
C PHE A 151 8.76 14.72 -60.57
N LEU A 152 9.62 14.53 -61.57
CA LEU A 152 10.39 13.30 -61.77
C LEU A 152 11.49 13.13 -60.71
N VAL A 153 12.20 14.21 -60.37
CA VAL A 153 13.24 14.20 -59.33
C VAL A 153 12.67 13.94 -57.93
N TRP A 154 11.47 14.43 -57.65
CA TRP A 154 10.83 14.20 -56.34
C TRP A 154 10.41 12.74 -56.11
N LYS A 155 10.04 12.01 -57.17
CA LYS A 155 9.61 10.60 -57.11
C LYS A 155 10.77 9.60 -56.95
N GLU A 156 12.01 10.06 -57.08
CA GLU A 156 13.22 9.24 -56.83
C GLU A 156 13.79 9.47 -55.42
N ILE A 157 13.41 10.54 -54.74
CA ILE A 157 13.96 10.93 -53.42
C ILE A 157 13.04 10.49 -52.27
N TYR A 158 11.79 10.10 -52.57
CA TYR A 158 10.81 9.52 -51.64
C TYR A 158 10.10 8.33 -52.30
#